data_AF-A0A4R4SMQ1-F1
#
_entry.id   AF-A0A4R4SMQ1-F1
#
_cell.length_a   1.000
_cell.length_b   1.000
_cell.length_c   1.000
_cell.angle_alpha   90.00
_cell.angle_beta   90.00
_cell.angle_gamma   90.00
#
_symmetry.space_group_name_H-M   'P 1'
#
loop_
_entity.id
_entity.type
_entity.pdbx_description
1 polymer ?
#
loop_
_entity_poly.entity_id
_entity_poly.type
_entity_poly.pdbx_seq_one_letter_code
_entity_poly.pdbx_strand_id
1 'polypeptide(L)'
;MTSRTQIVTAARRIIERDGWEKLTVRGLAAELGIGATTLYHHVRSKEDLLVLVLNHYLGQIERPALPGDPRERIIAAATAVHDAAAAWPWAVEIVTTDGFVGLLDESALWMVEEILAGAEDYGCTPADAVYIFRSIWYYTAGEVLVRANTARRRAGVLGPFSLDHIDASRLPRLAAVGGEEWAAVAQRDTYETGLRALVDGLLTQTTPKPD
;
A
#
# COMPACT_ATOMS: atom_id res chain seq x y z
N MET A 1 -22.01 20.73 15.49
CA MET A 1 -21.52 19.38 15.83
C MET A 1 -20.70 18.91 14.64
N THR A 2 -19.38 18.82 14.77
CA THR A 2 -18.51 18.42 13.64
C THR A 2 -18.61 16.92 13.46
N SER A 3 -19.07 16.44 12.31
CA SER A 3 -19.16 14.99 12.07
C SER A 3 -17.80 14.40 11.75
N ARG A 4 -17.61 13.09 12.03
CA ARG A 4 -16.39 12.34 11.64
C ARG A 4 -16.08 12.52 10.15
N THR A 5 -17.11 12.53 9.30
CA THR A 5 -17.01 12.79 7.85
C THR A 5 -16.46 14.18 7.51
N GLN A 6 -16.85 15.22 8.25
CA GLN A 6 -16.32 16.57 8.02
C GLN A 6 -14.83 16.65 8.37
N ILE A 7 -14.42 16.01 9.47
CA ILE A 7 -13.02 15.97 9.91
C ILE A 7 -12.14 15.30 8.86
N VAL A 8 -12.49 14.09 8.43
CA VAL A 8 -11.70 13.31 7.45
C VAL A 8 -11.67 13.99 6.08
N THR A 9 -12.78 14.59 5.64
CA THR A 9 -12.84 15.33 4.37
C THR A 9 -11.93 16.56 4.39
N ALA A 10 -11.93 17.34 5.47
CA ALA A 10 -11.05 18.49 5.59
C ALA A 10 -9.57 18.08 5.71
N ALA A 11 -9.28 17.03 6.48
CA ALA A 11 -7.93 16.48 6.58
C ALA A 11 -7.39 16.03 5.21
N ARG A 12 -8.21 15.34 4.41
CA ARG A 12 -7.86 14.96 3.03
C ARG A 12 -7.48 16.16 2.18
N ARG A 13 -8.29 17.23 2.20
CA ARG A 13 -7.99 18.44 1.39
C ARG A 13 -6.64 19.05 1.76
N ILE A 14 -6.30 19.07 3.06
CA ILE A 14 -5.00 19.54 3.52
C ILE A 14 -3.90 18.61 2.99
N ILE A 15 -4.05 17.30 3.10
CA ILE A 15 -3.07 16.32 2.60
C ILE A 15 -2.83 16.48 1.10
N GLU A 16 -3.90 16.59 0.30
CA GLU A 16 -3.83 16.75 -1.16
C GLU A 16 -3.17 18.08 -1.56
N ARG A 17 -3.40 19.16 -0.81
CA ARG A 17 -2.85 20.49 -1.08
C ARG A 17 -1.40 20.64 -0.62
N ASP A 18 -1.11 20.18 0.59
CA ASP A 18 0.06 20.60 1.37
C ASP A 18 1.04 19.46 1.68
N GLY A 19 0.62 18.21 1.46
CA GLY A 19 1.30 17.01 1.92
C GLY A 19 0.86 16.59 3.33
N TRP A 20 0.89 15.29 3.59
CA TRP A 20 0.48 14.72 4.88
C TRP A 20 1.41 15.13 6.04
N GLU A 21 2.66 15.47 5.73
CA GLU A 21 3.66 15.93 6.68
C GLU A 21 3.22 17.24 7.36
N LYS A 22 2.51 18.11 6.62
CA LYS A 22 2.02 19.40 7.11
C LYS A 22 0.69 19.32 7.87
N LEU A 23 0.02 18.17 7.85
CA LEU A 23 -1.21 17.97 8.62
C LEU A 23 -0.91 18.02 10.12
N THR A 24 -1.62 18.89 10.84
CA THR A 24 -1.58 18.98 12.30
C THR A 24 -2.99 19.07 12.86
N VAL A 25 -3.22 18.56 14.09
CA VAL A 25 -4.54 18.66 14.74
C VAL A 25 -4.98 20.12 14.88
N ARG A 26 -4.07 21.02 15.30
CA ARG A 26 -4.39 22.45 15.42
C ARG A 26 -4.69 23.10 14.07
N GLY A 27 -3.93 22.78 13.03
CA GLY A 27 -4.18 23.26 11.67
C GLY A 27 -5.53 22.81 11.13
N LEU A 28 -5.89 21.54 11.35
CA LEU A 28 -7.20 21.01 10.97
C LEU A 28 -8.34 21.67 11.75
N ALA A 29 -8.17 21.91 13.05
CA ALA A 29 -9.17 22.62 13.86
C ALA A 29 -9.41 24.04 13.32
N ALA A 30 -8.34 24.74 12.93
CA ALA A 30 -8.42 26.06 12.32
C ALA A 30 -9.13 26.02 10.96
N GLU A 31 -8.80 25.06 10.09
CA GLU A 31 -9.48 24.84 8.80
C GLU A 31 -10.98 24.59 8.98
N LEU A 32 -11.36 23.86 10.03
CA LEU A 32 -12.75 23.54 10.36
C LEU A 32 -13.48 24.65 11.13
N GLY A 33 -12.79 25.73 11.53
CA GLY A 33 -13.36 26.81 12.33
C GLY A 33 -13.80 26.38 13.74
N ILE A 34 -13.19 25.34 14.30
CA ILE A 34 -13.50 24.82 15.65
C ILE A 34 -12.32 24.96 16.60
N GLY A 35 -12.61 24.91 17.91
CA GLY A 35 -11.57 24.86 18.93
C GLY A 35 -10.76 23.57 18.85
N ALA A 36 -9.43 23.66 19.06
CA ALA A 36 -8.56 22.49 19.08
C ALA A 36 -9.00 21.43 20.11
N THR A 37 -9.50 21.86 21.28
CA THR A 37 -10.06 20.97 22.30
C THR A 37 -11.20 20.10 21.76
N THR A 38 -12.09 20.68 20.94
CA THR A 38 -13.18 19.94 20.28
C THR A 38 -12.63 18.84 19.38
N LEU A 39 -11.57 19.14 18.62
CA LEU A 39 -10.96 18.15 17.74
C LEU A 39 -10.19 17.07 18.50
N TYR A 40 -9.55 17.40 19.63
CA TYR A 40 -8.90 16.42 20.50
C TYR A 40 -9.87 15.42 21.14
N HIS A 41 -11.17 15.73 21.22
CA HIS A 41 -12.19 14.74 21.60
C HIS A 41 -12.43 13.68 20.50
N HIS A 42 -12.06 13.98 19.25
CA HIS A 42 -12.22 13.06 18.12
C HIS A 42 -10.92 12.31 17.77
N VAL A 43 -9.75 12.94 17.93
CA VAL A 43 -8.43 12.37 17.58
C VAL A 43 -7.39 12.71 18.64
N ARG A 44 -6.59 11.74 19.10
CA ARG A 44 -5.63 11.97 20.19
C ARG A 44 -4.27 12.43 19.69
N SER A 45 -3.93 12.12 18.44
CA SER A 45 -2.64 12.38 17.82
C SER A 45 -2.77 12.69 16.32
N LYS A 46 -1.67 13.06 15.66
CA LYS A 46 -1.61 13.20 14.20
C LYS A 46 -1.77 11.84 13.53
N GLU A 47 -1.16 10.82 14.13
CA GLU A 47 -1.18 9.43 13.69
C GLU A 47 -2.60 8.87 13.74
N ASP A 48 -3.33 9.08 14.83
CA ASP A 48 -4.75 8.71 14.97
C ASP A 48 -5.60 9.38 13.90
N LEU A 49 -5.33 10.66 13.60
CA LEU A 49 -6.03 11.39 12.55
C LEU A 49 -5.74 10.80 11.17
N LEU A 50 -4.51 10.40 10.89
CA LEU A 50 -4.13 9.78 9.61
C LEU A 50 -4.77 8.40 9.45
N VAL A 51 -4.79 7.59 10.51
CA VAL A 51 -5.50 6.30 10.55
C VAL A 51 -7.01 6.50 10.37
N LEU A 52 -7.59 7.54 10.99
CA LEU A 52 -9.00 7.89 10.84
C LEU A 52 -9.36 8.21 9.38
N VAL A 53 -8.50 8.99 8.72
CA VAL A 53 -8.63 9.35 7.29
C VAL A 53 -8.51 8.09 6.43
N LEU A 54 -7.50 7.26 6.67
CA LEU A 54 -7.29 6.01 5.96
C LEU A 54 -8.51 5.09 6.05
N ASN A 55 -8.99 4.80 7.27
CA ASN A 55 -10.14 3.92 7.49
C ASN A 55 -11.42 4.44 6.85
N HIS A 56 -11.63 5.76 6.85
CA HIS A 56 -12.78 6.35 6.18
C HIS A 56 -12.78 6.06 4.67
N TYR A 57 -11.62 6.10 4.01
CA TYR A 57 -11.52 5.82 2.58
C TYR A 57 -11.52 4.33 2.26
N LEU A 58 -10.84 3.51 3.05
CA LEU A 58 -10.88 2.06 2.87
C LEU A 58 -12.31 1.52 3.02
N GLY A 59 -13.08 2.06 3.97
CA GLY A 59 -14.49 1.69 4.16
C GLY A 59 -15.42 2.12 3.03
N GLN A 60 -14.96 2.93 2.07
CA GLN A 60 -15.72 3.32 0.86
C GLN A 60 -15.39 2.43 -0.33
N ILE A 61 -14.38 1.56 -0.23
CA ILE A 61 -14.03 0.64 -1.30
C ILE A 61 -15.15 -0.39 -1.41
N GLU A 62 -15.82 -0.39 -2.55
CA GLU A 62 -16.83 -1.40 -2.87
C GLU A 62 -16.15 -2.76 -3.00
N ARG A 63 -16.67 -3.75 -2.27
CA ARG A 63 -16.21 -5.13 -2.39
C ARG A 63 -16.64 -5.68 -3.77
N PRO A 64 -15.70 -6.01 -4.67
CA PRO A 64 -16.05 -6.56 -5.97
C PRO A 64 -16.56 -7.99 -5.83
N ALA A 65 -17.22 -8.49 -6.89
CA ALA A 65 -17.45 -9.92 -7.03
C ALA A 65 -16.10 -10.62 -7.23
N LEU A 66 -15.76 -11.55 -6.34
CA LEU A 66 -14.47 -12.24 -6.37
C LEU A 66 -14.56 -13.58 -7.11
N PRO A 67 -13.46 -14.02 -7.76
CA PRO A 67 -13.40 -15.34 -8.39
C PRO A 67 -13.64 -16.48 -7.40
N GLY A 68 -14.28 -17.55 -7.90
CA GLY A 68 -14.44 -18.80 -7.16
C GLY A 68 -13.14 -19.59 -7.01
N ASP A 69 -12.27 -19.53 -8.02
CA ASP A 69 -10.94 -20.14 -7.98
C ASP A 69 -10.10 -19.50 -6.86
N PRO A 70 -9.55 -20.29 -5.91
CA PRO A 70 -8.88 -19.74 -4.73
C PRO A 70 -7.66 -18.87 -5.07
N ARG A 71 -6.89 -19.27 -6.08
CA ARG A 71 -5.71 -18.53 -6.52
C ARG A 71 -6.09 -17.19 -7.15
N GLU A 72 -7.04 -17.18 -8.08
CA GLU A 72 -7.53 -15.92 -8.68
C GLU A 72 -8.23 -15.02 -7.63
N ARG A 73 -8.85 -15.60 -6.60
CA ARG A 73 -9.40 -14.85 -5.47
C ARG A 73 -8.34 -14.10 -4.68
N ILE A 74 -7.22 -14.76 -4.35
CA ILE A 74 -6.06 -14.12 -3.70
C ILE A 74 -5.55 -12.97 -4.57
N ILE A 75 -5.38 -13.19 -5.87
CA ILE A 75 -4.87 -12.17 -6.79
C ILE A 75 -5.82 -10.97 -6.86
N ALA A 76 -7.13 -11.21 -6.96
CA ALA A 76 -8.13 -10.14 -7.00
C ALA A 76 -8.16 -9.31 -5.70
N ALA A 77 -8.12 -9.99 -4.54
CA ALA A 77 -8.10 -9.31 -3.24
C ALA A 77 -6.78 -8.55 -3.02
N ALA A 78 -5.63 -9.12 -3.40
CA ALA A 78 -4.34 -8.45 -3.34
C ALA A 78 -4.26 -7.24 -4.28
N THR A 79 -4.88 -7.32 -5.46
CA THR A 79 -5.00 -6.19 -6.38
C THR A 79 -5.83 -5.06 -5.75
N ALA A 80 -6.93 -5.37 -5.06
CA ALA A 80 -7.70 -4.37 -4.32
C ALA A 80 -6.87 -3.70 -3.20
N VAL A 81 -6.03 -4.46 -2.48
CA VAL A 81 -5.08 -3.90 -1.50
C VAL A 81 -4.11 -2.94 -2.18
N HIS A 82 -3.56 -3.33 -3.32
CA HIS A 82 -2.65 -2.49 -4.09
C HIS A 82 -3.31 -1.21 -4.57
N ASP A 83 -4.49 -1.28 -5.16
CA ASP A 83 -5.19 -0.10 -5.68
C ASP A 83 -5.55 0.88 -4.56
N ALA A 84 -5.95 0.35 -3.40
CA ALA A 84 -6.15 1.14 -2.19
C ALA A 84 -4.84 1.83 -1.73
N ALA A 85 -3.73 1.10 -1.69
CA ALA A 85 -2.43 1.64 -1.28
C ALA A 85 -1.88 2.65 -2.29
N ALA A 86 -2.02 2.40 -3.60
CA ALA A 86 -1.56 3.25 -4.68
C ALA A 86 -2.34 4.58 -4.76
N ALA A 87 -3.62 4.58 -4.38
CA ALA A 87 -4.40 5.81 -4.22
C ALA A 87 -3.89 6.70 -3.07
N TRP A 88 -3.21 6.10 -2.08
CA TRP A 88 -2.73 6.79 -0.88
C TRP A 88 -1.30 6.39 -0.52
N PRO A 89 -0.27 6.69 -1.34
CA PRO A 89 1.08 6.18 -1.10
C PRO A 89 1.68 6.66 0.23
N TRP A 90 1.30 7.85 0.68
CA TRP A 90 1.69 8.38 1.99
C TRP A 90 1.12 7.56 3.16
N ALA A 91 -0.04 6.93 2.98
CA ALA A 91 -0.63 6.11 4.03
C ALA A 91 0.23 4.86 4.27
N VAL A 92 0.84 4.32 3.21
CA VAL A 92 1.79 3.20 3.31
C VAL A 92 2.96 3.56 4.21
N GLU A 93 3.52 4.78 4.12
CA GLU A 93 4.61 5.24 5.00
C GLU A 93 4.21 5.26 6.50
N ILE A 94 2.92 5.35 6.80
CA ILE A 94 2.39 5.38 8.17
C ILE A 94 2.00 3.98 8.66
N VAL A 95 1.49 3.13 7.76
CA VAL A 95 1.02 1.77 8.09
C VAL A 95 2.07 0.68 7.84
N THR A 96 3.32 1.02 7.53
CA THR A 96 4.45 0.07 7.46
C THR A 96 4.96 -0.33 8.84
N THR A 97 4.08 -0.82 9.71
CA THR A 97 4.43 -1.45 10.98
C THR A 97 3.86 -2.86 11.02
N ASP A 98 4.56 -3.79 11.68
CA ASP A 98 3.98 -5.11 11.95
C ASP A 98 2.72 -4.93 12.80
N GLY A 99 1.62 -5.56 12.39
CA GLY A 99 0.32 -5.44 13.05
C GLY A 99 -0.58 -4.32 12.52
N PHE A 100 -0.25 -3.65 11.42
CA PHE A 100 -1.09 -2.59 10.83
C PHE A 100 -2.53 -3.01 10.54
N VAL A 101 -2.78 -4.31 10.30
CA VAL A 101 -4.12 -4.89 10.16
C VAL A 101 -5.01 -4.55 11.36
N GLY A 102 -4.44 -4.51 12.57
CA GLY A 102 -5.16 -4.13 13.79
C GLY A 102 -5.50 -2.63 13.90
N LEU A 103 -4.99 -1.80 12.97
CA LEU A 103 -5.35 -0.38 12.86
C LEU A 103 -6.51 -0.16 11.88
N LEU A 104 -6.91 -1.19 11.12
CA LEU A 104 -7.93 -1.09 10.10
C LEU A 104 -9.33 -1.39 10.67
N ASP A 105 -10.33 -0.64 10.20
CA ASP A 105 -11.74 -0.92 10.48
C ASP A 105 -12.16 -2.22 9.75
N GLU A 106 -13.13 -2.96 10.31
CA GLU A 106 -13.60 -4.25 9.79
C GLU A 106 -14.02 -4.20 8.31
N SER A 107 -14.57 -3.06 7.87
CA SER A 107 -14.96 -2.83 6.47
C SER A 107 -13.79 -2.87 5.49
N ALA A 108 -12.54 -2.70 5.95
CA ALA A 108 -11.34 -2.80 5.13
C ALA A 108 -10.69 -4.19 5.21
N LEU A 109 -11.04 -4.99 6.22
CA LEU A 109 -10.40 -6.29 6.49
C LEU A 109 -10.83 -7.39 5.54
N TRP A 110 -11.90 -7.21 4.76
CA TRP A 110 -12.35 -8.21 3.79
C TRP A 110 -11.24 -8.59 2.81
N MET A 111 -10.37 -7.65 2.39
CA MET A 111 -9.28 -7.97 1.46
C MET A 111 -8.28 -8.95 2.08
N VAL A 112 -8.00 -8.81 3.38
CA VAL A 112 -7.14 -9.70 4.14
C VAL A 112 -7.82 -11.06 4.31
N GLU A 113 -9.09 -11.05 4.70
CA GLU A 113 -9.93 -12.24 4.88
C GLU A 113 -9.96 -13.09 3.61
N GLU A 114 -10.14 -12.49 2.43
CA GLU A 114 -10.25 -13.20 1.17
C GLU A 114 -8.92 -13.79 0.68
N ILE A 115 -7.79 -13.15 1.04
CA ILE A 115 -6.46 -13.72 0.82
C ILE A 115 -6.25 -14.94 1.71
N LEU A 116 -6.63 -14.84 3.00
CA LEU A 116 -6.52 -15.94 3.94
C LEU A 116 -7.40 -17.12 3.53
N ALA A 117 -8.68 -16.86 3.29
CA ALA A 117 -9.65 -17.87 2.85
C ALA A 117 -9.24 -18.50 1.52
N GLY A 118 -8.76 -17.72 0.55
CA GLY A 118 -8.25 -18.26 -0.71
C GLY A 118 -7.04 -19.17 -0.53
N ALA A 119 -6.15 -18.87 0.43
CA ALA A 119 -5.00 -19.74 0.73
C ALA A 119 -5.43 -21.04 1.41
N GLU A 120 -6.37 -20.98 2.35
CA GLU A 120 -6.92 -22.16 3.03
C GLU A 120 -7.73 -23.04 2.07
N ASP A 121 -8.55 -22.45 1.19
CA ASP A 121 -9.29 -23.16 0.13
C ASP A 121 -8.33 -23.81 -0.88
N TYR A 122 -7.11 -23.29 -1.04
CA TYR A 122 -6.05 -23.89 -1.85
C TYR A 122 -5.34 -25.06 -1.13
N GLY A 123 -5.55 -25.24 0.17
CA GLY A 123 -4.97 -26.31 0.98
C GLY A 123 -3.81 -25.87 1.89
N CYS A 124 -3.60 -24.56 2.08
CA CYS A 124 -2.59 -24.04 3.01
C CYS A 124 -3.09 -24.11 4.46
N THR A 125 -2.17 -24.11 5.44
CA THR A 125 -2.55 -23.93 6.85
C THR A 125 -2.87 -22.46 7.15
N PRO A 126 -3.59 -22.15 8.26
CA PRO A 126 -3.82 -20.75 8.65
C PRO A 126 -2.52 -19.95 8.87
N ALA A 127 -1.45 -20.61 9.35
CA ALA A 127 -0.16 -19.97 9.52
C ALA A 127 0.48 -19.61 8.17
N ASP A 128 0.37 -20.49 7.18
CA ASP A 128 0.82 -20.26 5.82
C ASP A 128 0.01 -19.16 5.14
N ALA A 129 -1.30 -19.11 5.36
CA ALA A 129 -2.19 -18.07 4.85
C ALA A 129 -1.74 -16.67 5.33
N VAL A 130 -1.41 -16.52 6.62
CA VAL A 130 -0.85 -15.28 7.17
C VAL A 130 0.51 -14.96 6.55
N TYR A 131 1.36 -15.96 6.34
CA TYR A 131 2.65 -15.78 5.68
C TYR A 131 2.50 -15.30 4.22
N ILE A 132 1.54 -15.87 3.47
CA ILE A 132 1.19 -15.46 2.11
C ILE A 132 0.75 -13.99 2.10
N PHE A 133 -0.22 -13.64 2.95
CA PHE A 133 -0.71 -12.26 3.06
C PHE A 133 0.43 -11.28 3.37
N ARG A 134 1.28 -11.58 4.36
CA ARG A 134 2.42 -10.71 4.71
C ARG A 134 3.40 -10.53 3.56
N SER A 135 3.69 -11.61 2.82
CA SER A 135 4.58 -11.57 1.66
C SER A 135 4.01 -10.71 0.53
N ILE A 136 2.70 -10.85 0.25
CA ILE A 136 1.97 -10.00 -0.70
C ILE A 136 1.99 -8.54 -0.25
N TRP A 137 1.74 -8.27 1.04
CA TRP A 137 1.77 -6.92 1.58
C TRP A 137 3.15 -6.28 1.45
N TYR A 138 4.24 -6.99 1.78
CA TYR A 138 5.59 -6.45 1.66
C TYR A 138 5.99 -6.14 0.22
N TYR A 139 5.61 -7.03 -0.72
CA TYR A 139 5.78 -6.77 -2.14
C TYR A 139 5.00 -5.51 -2.56
N THR A 140 3.72 -5.43 -2.20
CA THR A 140 2.82 -4.32 -2.56
C THR A 140 3.28 -2.98 -1.97
N ALA A 141 3.58 -2.95 -0.68
CA ALA A 141 4.05 -1.74 0.00
C ALA A 141 5.39 -1.27 -0.57
N GLY A 142 6.33 -2.18 -0.81
CA GLY A 142 7.62 -1.84 -1.42
C GLY A 142 7.45 -1.25 -2.82
N GLU A 143 6.59 -1.84 -3.63
CA GLU A 143 6.29 -1.40 -4.99
C GLU A 143 5.69 0.01 -5.00
N VAL A 144 4.63 0.23 -4.22
CA VAL A 144 3.93 1.52 -4.10
C VAL A 144 4.87 2.63 -3.64
N LEU A 145 5.70 2.36 -2.62
CA LEU A 145 6.68 3.33 -2.10
C LEU A 145 7.77 3.64 -3.12
N VAL A 146 8.27 2.64 -3.86
CA VAL A 146 9.27 2.84 -4.92
C VAL A 146 8.69 3.69 -6.06
N ARG A 147 7.44 3.44 -6.47
CA ARG A 147 6.76 4.24 -7.49
C ARG A 147 6.54 5.68 -7.03
N ALA A 148 6.04 5.88 -5.82
CA ALA A 148 5.84 7.21 -5.26
C ALA A 148 7.15 8.01 -5.21
N ASN A 149 8.24 7.40 -4.76
CA ASN A 149 9.56 8.03 -4.74
C ASN A 149 10.13 8.26 -6.14
N THR A 150 9.86 7.38 -7.11
CA THR A 150 10.25 7.57 -8.51
C THR A 150 9.53 8.78 -9.11
N ALA A 151 8.23 8.94 -8.83
CA ALA A 151 7.47 10.13 -9.24
C ALA A 151 8.04 11.41 -8.61
N ARG A 152 8.40 11.38 -7.31
CA ARG A 152 9.08 12.50 -6.63
C ARG A 152 10.43 12.84 -7.26
N ARG A 153 11.23 11.83 -7.64
CA ARG A 153 12.50 12.04 -8.37
C ARG A 153 12.27 12.72 -9.73
N ARG A 154 11.26 12.28 -10.50
CA ARG A 154 10.90 12.90 -11.79
C ARG A 154 10.44 14.35 -11.63
N ALA A 155 9.75 14.67 -10.54
CA ALA A 155 9.37 16.03 -10.18
C ALA A 155 10.55 16.90 -9.67
N GLY A 156 11.78 16.36 -9.66
CA GLY A 156 12.98 17.07 -9.19
C GLY A 156 13.08 17.19 -7.67
N VAL A 157 12.23 16.49 -6.91
CA VAL A 157 12.23 16.52 -5.44
C VAL A 157 13.37 15.67 -4.87
N LEU A 158 13.74 14.58 -5.55
CA LEU A 158 14.89 13.74 -5.23
C LEU A 158 15.96 13.86 -6.31
N GLY A 159 17.23 13.66 -5.95
CA GLY A 159 18.37 13.74 -6.87
C GLY A 159 18.32 12.71 -8.02
N PRO A 160 19.00 12.98 -9.15
CA PRO A 160 18.96 12.13 -10.33
C PRO A 160 19.62 10.77 -10.08
N PHE A 161 19.20 9.76 -10.84
CA PHE A 161 19.86 8.46 -10.90
C PHE A 161 20.33 8.23 -12.33
N SER A 162 21.60 7.83 -12.49
CA SER A 162 22.21 7.51 -13.79
C SER A 162 23.13 6.30 -13.63
N LEU A 163 23.14 5.46 -14.66
CA LEU A 163 24.05 4.32 -14.79
C LEU A 163 25.13 4.56 -15.85
N ASP A 164 25.24 5.77 -16.39
CA ASP A 164 26.10 6.10 -17.55
C ASP A 164 27.59 6.08 -17.21
N HIS A 165 27.93 6.11 -15.92
CA HIS A 165 29.31 6.13 -15.42
C HIS A 165 29.81 4.75 -14.96
N ILE A 166 29.10 3.67 -15.31
CA ILE A 166 29.47 2.32 -14.88
C ILE A 166 30.64 1.78 -15.68
N ASP A 167 31.70 1.38 -14.96
CA ASP A 167 32.88 0.74 -15.53
C ASP A 167 32.56 -0.69 -15.99
N ALA A 168 32.44 -0.86 -17.30
CA ALA A 168 32.15 -2.14 -17.94
C ALA A 168 33.19 -3.23 -17.67
N SER A 169 34.45 -2.86 -17.37
CA SER A 169 35.50 -3.84 -17.05
C SER A 169 35.24 -4.53 -15.70
N ARG A 170 34.54 -3.84 -14.79
CA ARG A 170 34.20 -4.33 -13.45
C ARG A 170 32.75 -4.82 -13.36
N LEU A 171 31.84 -4.17 -14.06
CA LEU A 171 30.40 -4.39 -13.98
C LEU A 171 29.80 -4.65 -15.37
N PRO A 172 30.26 -5.68 -16.10
CA PRO A 172 29.93 -5.85 -17.52
C PRO A 172 28.43 -6.03 -17.79
N ARG A 173 27.70 -6.73 -16.88
CA ARG A 173 26.26 -6.95 -17.05
C ARG A 173 25.45 -5.67 -16.88
N LEU A 174 25.82 -4.84 -15.90
CA LEU A 174 25.09 -3.60 -15.62
C LEU A 174 25.39 -2.53 -16.68
N ALA A 175 26.64 -2.47 -17.14
CA ALA A 175 27.02 -1.65 -18.28
C ALA A 175 26.30 -2.07 -19.59
N ALA A 176 26.11 -3.38 -19.81
CA ALA A 176 25.43 -3.88 -21.00
C ALA A 176 23.94 -3.51 -21.06
N VAL A 177 23.27 -3.35 -19.91
CA VAL A 177 21.90 -2.82 -19.88
C VAL A 177 21.90 -1.31 -20.15
N GLY A 178 22.81 -0.57 -19.51
CA GLY A 178 22.89 0.88 -19.65
C GLY A 178 21.74 1.63 -18.96
N GLY A 179 21.88 2.96 -18.87
CA GLY A 179 20.91 3.81 -18.16
C GLY A 179 19.55 3.90 -18.85
N GLU A 180 19.52 3.96 -20.18
CA GLU A 180 18.29 4.13 -20.96
C GLU A 180 17.37 2.91 -20.88
N GLU A 181 17.87 1.71 -21.16
CA GLU A 181 17.07 0.47 -21.08
C GLU A 181 16.62 0.20 -19.65
N TRP A 182 17.50 0.39 -18.66
CA TRP A 182 17.13 0.24 -17.25
C TRP A 182 16.00 1.20 -16.88
N ALA A 183 16.12 2.46 -17.26
CA ALA A 183 15.09 3.46 -17.01
C ALA A 183 13.78 3.06 -17.69
N ALA A 184 13.82 2.62 -18.95
CA ALA A 184 12.65 2.21 -19.72
C ALA A 184 11.91 1.02 -19.07
N VAL A 185 12.64 -0.02 -18.63
CA VAL A 185 12.06 -1.17 -17.93
C VAL A 185 11.49 -0.74 -16.57
N ALA A 186 12.20 0.09 -15.81
CA ALA A 186 11.77 0.57 -14.51
C ALA A 186 10.50 1.45 -14.53
N GLN A 187 10.08 1.96 -15.71
CA GLN A 187 8.81 2.70 -15.81
C GLN A 187 7.60 1.81 -16.10
N ARG A 188 7.82 0.55 -16.47
CA ARG A 188 6.71 -0.34 -16.83
C ARG A 188 5.89 -0.68 -15.60
N ASP A 189 4.57 -0.73 -15.77
CA ASP A 189 3.71 -1.29 -14.74
C ASP A 189 3.80 -2.81 -14.80
N THR A 190 4.45 -3.41 -13.80
CA THR A 190 4.62 -4.87 -13.71
C THR A 190 3.97 -5.45 -12.46
N TYR A 191 3.14 -4.68 -11.74
CA TYR A 191 2.63 -5.11 -10.43
C TYR A 191 1.85 -6.42 -10.54
N GLU A 192 0.85 -6.49 -11.43
CA GLU A 192 0.00 -7.67 -11.59
C GLU A 192 0.82 -8.91 -11.98
N THR A 193 1.76 -8.76 -12.92
CA THR A 193 2.61 -9.87 -13.38
C THR A 193 3.48 -10.39 -12.24
N GLY A 194 4.09 -9.51 -11.46
CA GLY A 194 4.91 -9.89 -10.31
C GLY A 194 4.07 -10.47 -9.16
N LEU A 195 2.86 -9.94 -8.92
CA LEU A 195 1.92 -10.47 -7.93
C LEU A 195 1.53 -11.91 -8.27
N ARG A 196 1.17 -12.19 -9.52
CA ARG A 196 0.83 -13.55 -9.98
C ARG A 196 1.99 -14.52 -9.75
N ALA A 197 3.20 -14.15 -10.17
CA ALA A 197 4.39 -14.96 -9.95
C ALA A 197 4.71 -15.19 -8.47
N LEU A 198 4.51 -14.17 -7.63
CA LEU A 198 4.67 -14.27 -6.18
C LEU A 198 3.65 -15.23 -5.57
N VAL A 199 2.36 -15.09 -5.91
CA VAL A 199 1.29 -15.98 -5.43
C VAL A 199 1.55 -17.42 -5.86
N ASP A 200 1.93 -17.64 -7.13
CA ASP A 200 2.31 -18.97 -7.64
C ASP A 200 3.43 -19.60 -6.83
N GLY A 201 4.49 -18.83 -6.60
CA GLY A 201 5.65 -19.28 -5.83
C GLY A 201 5.32 -19.58 -4.38
N LEU A 202 4.50 -18.74 -3.73
CA LEU A 202 4.11 -18.92 -2.34
C LEU A 202 3.21 -20.14 -2.17
N LEU A 203 2.13 -20.26 -2.96
CA LEU A 203 1.19 -21.39 -2.89
C LEU A 203 1.90 -22.73 -3.13
N THR A 204 2.85 -22.77 -4.07
CA THR A 204 3.64 -23.99 -4.34
C THR A 204 4.54 -24.38 -3.16
N GLN A 205 5.04 -23.41 -2.39
CA GLN A 205 5.93 -23.65 -1.25
C GLN A 205 5.17 -24.04 0.03
N THR A 206 3.96 -23.52 0.21
CA THR A 206 3.17 -23.71 1.44
C THR A 206 2.19 -24.86 1.36
N THR A 207 1.91 -25.39 0.17
CA THR A 207 1.08 -26.58 0.04
C THR A 207 1.92 -27.83 0.33
N PRO A 208 1.48 -28.74 1.23
CA PRO A 208 2.19 -29.99 1.45
C PRO A 208 2.31 -30.77 0.14
N LYS A 209 3.51 -31.26 -0.18
CA LYS A 209 3.71 -32.13 -1.34
C LYS A 209 2.94 -33.44 -1.11
N PRO A 210 2.19 -33.95 -2.10
CA PRO A 210 1.66 -35.30 -1.99
C PRO A 210 2.82 -36.29 -1.87
N ASP A 211 2.70 -37.21 -0.91
CA ASP A 211 3.59 -38.35 -0.71
C ASP A 211 3.65 -39.29 -1.94
#